data_AF-A0A9W4ZJ87-F1
#
_entry.id   AF-A0A9W4ZJ87-F1
#
_cell.length_a   1.000
_cell.length_b   1.000
_cell.length_c   1.000
_cell.angle_alpha   90.00
_cell.angle_beta   90.00
_cell.angle_gamma   90.00
#
_symmetry.space_group_name_H-M   'P 1'
#
loop_
_entity.id
_entity.type
_entity.pdbx_description
1 polymer ?
#
loop_
_entity_poly.entity_id
_entity_poly.type
_entity_poly.pdbx_seq_one_letter_code
_entity_poly.pdbx_strand_id
1 'polypeptide(L)'
;MGIWIGVFYGIIVTIADIPYLMPWAGVIMIVFTSMFACNLYGFDGSALWLTLVTPGAERIDVRGRQLAWLIAIGPVAILTTIIFTFTSGLTFVYPWVFAVVPALLGGAVGLIVLFSVVNLIPITDPHRRGRGTIISGDDMNASKMFITTWLMLLMVQVTTIPSLLVVWLGTSLHIQFIQWLGVPTGVCTGVFLAWLFGRIAYKKLERNGPELLFEMKSGVKINSDNHKKKIRNTEIELPKKKLAVVVLLVFMGIFFLVHQSIVPIVFEIFDVDERVRLFFLPRYLPHIARIPVSIIFAVLGIVFLYKAILIKIQHAKESQLIKDDM
;
A
#
# COMPACT_ATOMS: atom_id res chain seq x y z
N MET A 1 -9.69 9.74 3.81
CA MET A 1 -9.80 8.31 4.19
C MET A 1 -8.69 7.88 5.14
N GLY A 2 -7.40 8.05 4.81
CA GLY A 2 -6.30 7.62 5.69
C GLY A 2 -6.30 8.23 7.11
N ILE A 3 -6.68 9.50 7.26
CA ILE A 3 -6.86 10.16 8.58
C ILE A 3 -7.85 9.37 9.45
N TRP A 4 -9.04 9.09 8.92
CA TRP A 4 -10.07 8.34 9.63
C TRP A 4 -9.61 6.92 9.98
N ILE A 5 -8.86 6.24 9.10
CA ILE A 5 -8.33 4.91 9.38
C ILE A 5 -7.43 4.92 10.62
N GLY A 6 -6.51 5.89 10.73
CA GLY A 6 -5.63 6.01 11.90
C GLY A 6 -6.37 6.33 13.19
N VAL A 7 -7.33 7.26 13.13
CA VAL A 7 -8.14 7.64 14.30
C VAL A 7 -9.02 6.47 14.78
N PHE A 8 -9.75 5.83 13.86
CA PHE A 8 -10.59 4.68 14.20
C PHE A 8 -9.76 3.49 14.68
N TYR A 9 -8.60 3.23 14.07
CA TYR A 9 -7.67 2.23 14.58
C TYR A 9 -7.30 2.51 16.04
N GLY A 10 -6.88 3.75 16.36
CA GLY A 10 -6.52 4.12 17.72
C GLY A 10 -7.68 3.92 18.70
N ILE A 11 -8.88 4.39 18.35
CA ILE A 11 -10.10 4.24 19.17
C ILE A 11 -10.43 2.76 19.40
N ILE A 12 -10.46 1.96 18.34
CA ILE A 12 -10.81 0.53 18.41
C ILE A 12 -9.81 -0.21 19.29
N VAL A 13 -8.52 0.04 19.13
CA VAL A 13 -7.46 -0.59 19.92
C VAL A 13 -7.53 -0.17 21.39
N THR A 14 -7.87 1.09 21.67
CA THR A 14 -8.11 1.57 23.03
C THR A 14 -9.31 0.89 23.67
N ILE A 15 -10.43 0.75 22.93
CA ILE A 15 -11.62 0.02 23.41
C ILE A 15 -11.31 -1.47 23.64
N ALA A 16 -10.49 -2.06 22.78
CA ALA A 16 -10.06 -3.44 22.90
C ALA A 16 -9.02 -3.69 24.01
N ASP A 17 -8.55 -2.64 24.69
CA ASP A 17 -7.57 -2.67 25.76
C ASP A 17 -6.25 -3.37 25.38
N ILE A 18 -5.73 -3.05 24.18
CA ILE A 18 -4.45 -3.58 23.67
C ILE A 18 -3.39 -2.47 23.68
N PRO A 19 -2.71 -2.21 24.81
CA PRO A 19 -1.83 -1.05 24.97
C PRO A 19 -0.65 -1.03 24.00
N TYR A 20 -0.11 -2.18 23.61
CA TYR A 20 1.02 -2.29 22.68
C TYR A 20 0.73 -1.76 21.27
N LEU A 21 -0.54 -1.74 20.88
CA LEU A 21 -0.96 -1.33 19.54
C LEU A 21 -1.35 0.16 19.47
N MET A 22 -1.66 0.79 20.61
CA MET A 22 -2.12 2.19 20.66
C MET A 22 -1.10 3.20 20.10
N PRO A 23 0.20 3.14 20.44
CA PRO A 23 1.19 4.15 19.99
C PRO A 23 1.36 4.23 18.47
N TRP A 24 0.97 3.19 17.74
CA TRP A 24 1.15 3.07 16.29
C TRP A 24 0.04 3.70 15.45
N ALA A 25 -0.96 4.32 16.08
CA ALA A 25 -2.11 4.92 15.39
C ALA A 25 -1.69 5.98 14.35
N GLY A 26 -0.76 6.88 14.70
CA GLY A 26 -0.26 7.88 13.75
C GLY A 26 0.61 7.29 12.64
N VAL A 27 1.37 6.23 12.92
CA VAL A 27 2.13 5.48 11.91
C VAL A 27 1.19 4.90 10.85
N ILE A 28 0.14 4.21 11.29
CA ILE A 28 -0.89 3.66 10.40
C ILE A 28 -1.57 4.77 9.61
N MET A 29 -1.91 5.88 10.26
CA MET A 29 -2.48 7.05 9.58
C MET A 29 -1.62 7.52 8.41
N ILE A 30 -0.31 7.70 8.63
CA ILE A 30 0.64 8.19 7.63
C ILE A 30 0.72 7.22 6.45
N VAL A 31 0.89 5.93 6.75
CA VAL A 31 1.01 4.87 5.74
C VAL A 31 -0.22 4.83 4.85
N PHE A 32 -1.42 4.72 5.44
CA PHE A 32 -2.65 4.66 4.67
C PHE A 32 -2.95 5.97 3.93
N THR A 33 -2.63 7.12 4.50
CA THR A 33 -2.86 8.38 3.79
C THR A 33 -1.92 8.53 2.59
N SER A 34 -0.67 8.08 2.72
CA SER A 34 0.30 8.08 1.63
C SER A 34 -0.09 7.11 0.49
N MET A 35 -0.66 5.95 0.84
CA MET A 35 -1.19 4.95 -0.10
C MET A 35 -2.25 5.51 -1.04
N PHE A 36 -3.17 6.34 -0.52
CA PHE A 36 -4.21 6.98 -1.33
C PHE A 36 -3.72 8.23 -2.05
N ALA A 37 -2.56 8.76 -1.68
CA ALA A 37 -1.96 9.96 -2.26
C ALA A 37 -0.87 9.64 -3.30
N CYS A 38 -0.63 8.38 -3.67
CA CYS A 38 0.49 8.00 -4.55
C CYS A 38 0.27 8.30 -6.05
N ASN A 39 -0.83 8.97 -6.43
CA ASN A 39 -1.17 9.32 -7.82
C ASN A 39 -1.74 10.75 -7.95
N LEU A 40 -1.15 11.73 -7.25
CA LEU A 40 -1.60 13.13 -7.21
C LEU A 40 -1.79 13.71 -8.61
N TYR A 41 -0.78 13.58 -9.48
CA TYR A 41 -0.87 14.11 -10.85
C TYR A 41 -1.93 13.40 -11.69
N GLY A 42 -2.14 12.10 -11.49
CA GLY A 42 -3.22 11.37 -12.16
C GLY A 42 -4.61 11.84 -11.72
N PHE A 43 -4.77 12.29 -10.47
CA PHE A 43 -6.02 12.87 -10.00
C PHE A 43 -6.31 14.24 -10.61
N ASP A 44 -5.27 15.05 -10.85
CA ASP A 44 -5.37 16.38 -11.45
C ASP A 44 -5.65 16.35 -12.96
N GLY A 45 -5.20 15.30 -13.66
CA GLY A 45 -5.48 15.11 -15.08
C GLY A 45 -4.93 16.26 -15.94
N SER A 46 -5.78 16.83 -16.81
CA SER A 46 -5.34 17.87 -17.77
C SER A 46 -4.86 19.17 -17.12
N ALA A 47 -5.13 19.40 -15.83
CA ALA A 47 -4.62 20.56 -15.10
C ALA A 47 -3.09 20.63 -15.07
N LEU A 48 -2.39 19.50 -15.25
CA LEU A 48 -0.92 19.47 -15.39
C LEU A 48 -0.41 20.41 -16.50
N TRP A 49 -1.21 20.66 -17.53
CA TRP A 49 -0.88 21.60 -18.61
C TRP A 49 -0.49 22.99 -18.09
N LEU A 50 -1.18 23.49 -17.06
CA LEU A 50 -0.91 24.82 -16.50
C LEU A 50 0.49 24.90 -15.89
N THR A 51 0.93 23.83 -15.24
CA THR A 51 2.29 23.72 -14.69
C THR A 51 3.33 23.67 -15.80
N LEU A 52 3.07 22.95 -16.90
CA LEU A 52 4.02 22.78 -18.00
C LEU A 52 4.20 24.03 -18.88
N VAL A 53 3.16 24.87 -19.01
CA VAL A 53 3.24 26.12 -19.80
C VAL A 53 3.84 27.26 -18.99
N THR A 54 3.96 27.12 -17.68
CA THR A 54 4.56 28.14 -16.80
C THR A 54 6.04 27.82 -16.58
N PRO A 55 6.98 28.62 -17.11
CA PRO A 55 8.41 28.31 -17.01
C PRO A 55 8.90 28.19 -15.56
N GLY A 56 9.54 27.07 -15.22
CA GLY A 56 10.13 26.85 -13.90
C GLY A 56 9.12 26.56 -12.78
N ALA A 57 7.84 26.36 -13.11
CA ALA A 57 6.81 26.05 -12.13
C ALA A 57 6.88 24.62 -11.58
N GLU A 58 7.59 23.70 -12.24
CA GLU A 58 7.66 22.28 -11.90
C GLU A 58 8.21 22.07 -10.48
N ARG A 59 9.30 22.77 -10.16
CA ARG A 59 9.90 22.70 -8.82
C ARG A 59 8.96 23.25 -7.75
N ILE A 60 8.29 24.37 -8.05
CA ILE A 60 7.39 25.05 -7.11
C ILE A 60 6.14 24.20 -6.88
N ASP A 61 5.57 23.62 -7.91
CA ASP A 61 4.42 22.71 -7.84
C ASP A 61 4.76 21.46 -7.00
N VAL A 62 5.89 20.79 -7.28
CA VAL A 62 6.33 19.62 -6.50
C VAL A 62 6.51 19.99 -5.02
N ARG A 63 7.24 21.07 -4.71
CA ARG A 63 7.46 21.48 -3.32
C ARG A 63 6.19 21.96 -2.63
N GLY A 64 5.30 22.63 -3.37
CA GLY A 64 3.99 23.05 -2.90
C GLY A 64 3.12 21.87 -2.50
N ARG A 65 3.09 20.81 -3.31
CA ARG A 65 2.36 19.56 -2.99
C ARG A 65 2.93 18.86 -1.77
N GLN A 66 4.26 18.80 -1.66
CA GLN A 66 4.90 18.22 -0.48
C GLN A 66 4.51 18.99 0.79
N LEU A 67 4.59 20.32 0.74
CA LEU A 67 4.23 21.17 1.87
C LEU A 67 2.74 21.07 2.21
N ALA A 68 1.86 21.09 1.20
CA ALA A 68 0.42 20.96 1.39
C ALA A 68 0.05 19.63 2.06
N TRP A 69 0.66 18.53 1.63
CA TRP A 69 0.45 17.22 2.25
C TRP A 69 0.95 17.18 3.69
N LEU A 70 2.12 17.77 3.98
CA LEU A 70 2.65 17.87 5.34
C LEU A 70 1.77 18.73 6.25
N ILE A 71 1.25 19.86 5.77
CA ILE A 71 0.35 20.72 6.55
C ILE A 71 -0.97 20.01 6.82
N ALA A 72 -1.52 19.29 5.85
CA ALA A 72 -2.79 18.59 6.01
C ALA A 72 -2.70 17.39 6.95
N ILE A 73 -1.58 16.65 6.94
CA ILE A 73 -1.48 15.34 7.61
C ILE A 73 -0.51 15.35 8.79
N GLY A 74 0.59 16.11 8.70
CA GLY A 74 1.62 16.17 9.72
C GLY A 74 1.08 16.51 11.12
N PRO A 75 0.36 17.64 11.31
CA PRO A 75 -0.19 18.01 12.61
C PRO A 75 -1.12 16.94 13.18
N VAL A 76 -2.03 16.40 12.36
CA VAL A 76 -3.02 15.41 12.79
C VAL A 76 -2.35 14.09 13.16
N ALA A 77 -1.38 13.63 12.36
CA ALA A 77 -0.63 12.41 12.63
C ALA A 77 0.23 12.53 13.90
N ILE A 78 0.89 13.68 14.11
CA ILE A 78 1.69 13.95 15.32
C ILE A 78 0.79 13.97 16.55
N LEU A 79 -0.32 14.72 16.52
CA LEU A 79 -1.28 14.78 17.62
C LEU A 79 -1.85 13.41 17.95
N THR A 80 -2.26 12.66 16.93
CA THR A 80 -2.79 11.30 17.09
C THR A 80 -1.74 10.38 17.74
N THR A 81 -0.50 10.46 17.27
CA THR A 81 0.61 9.68 17.85
C THR A 81 0.80 10.02 19.32
N ILE A 82 0.89 11.31 19.65
CA ILE A 82 1.08 11.81 21.02
C ILE A 82 -0.04 11.28 21.91
N ILE A 83 -1.30 11.54 21.55
CA ILE A 83 -2.47 11.15 22.36
C ILE A 83 -2.44 9.65 22.66
N PHE A 84 -2.41 8.79 21.65
CA PHE A 84 -2.47 7.34 21.87
C PHE A 84 -1.20 6.77 22.52
N THR A 85 -0.03 7.36 22.29
CA THR A 85 1.22 6.95 22.94
C THR A 85 1.18 7.25 24.44
N PHE A 86 0.73 8.44 24.83
CA PHE A 86 0.61 8.79 26.25
C PHE A 86 -0.51 7.99 26.94
N THR A 87 -1.65 7.80 26.28
CA THR A 87 -2.75 6.98 26.82
C THR A 87 -2.35 5.52 27.02
N SER A 88 -1.42 4.98 26.21
CA SER A 88 -0.95 3.60 26.38
C SER A 88 -0.18 3.33 27.68
N GLY A 89 0.40 4.36 28.30
CA GLY A 89 1.28 4.22 29.46
C GLY A 89 2.65 3.57 29.18
N LEU A 90 2.94 3.15 27.94
CA LEU A 90 4.16 2.43 27.57
C LEU A 90 5.33 3.39 27.28
N THR A 91 6.06 3.77 28.33
CA THR A 91 7.19 4.73 28.22
C THR A 91 8.37 4.21 27.39
N PHE A 92 8.60 2.89 27.37
CA PHE A 92 9.69 2.28 26.59
C PHE A 92 9.51 2.45 25.07
N VAL A 93 8.28 2.70 24.60
CA VAL A 93 7.94 2.83 23.18
C VAL A 93 8.23 4.25 22.65
N TYR A 94 8.46 5.23 23.53
CA TYR A 94 8.60 6.64 23.13
C TYR A 94 9.72 6.87 22.11
N PRO A 95 10.95 6.35 22.31
CA PRO A 95 12.03 6.57 21.35
C PRO A 95 11.70 5.96 19.99
N TRP A 96 11.03 4.81 19.96
CA TRP A 96 10.64 4.13 18.72
C TRP A 96 9.66 4.96 17.91
N VAL A 97 8.56 5.37 18.55
CA VAL A 97 7.47 6.06 17.87
C VAL A 97 7.89 7.46 17.44
N PHE A 98 8.58 8.21 18.30
CA PHE A 98 9.06 9.55 17.96
C PHE A 98 10.19 9.55 16.92
N ALA A 99 10.90 8.43 16.75
CA ALA A 99 11.88 8.27 15.69
C ALA A 99 11.23 7.87 14.35
N VAL A 100 10.19 7.03 14.38
CA VAL A 100 9.51 6.50 13.19
C VAL A 100 8.63 7.55 12.53
N VAL A 101 7.84 8.31 13.29
CA VAL A 101 6.89 9.31 12.74
C VAL A 101 7.54 10.34 11.82
N PRO A 102 8.63 11.06 12.20
CA PRO A 102 9.25 12.04 11.31
C PRO A 102 9.89 11.39 10.08
N ALA A 103 10.47 10.19 10.22
CA ALA A 103 11.01 9.43 9.10
C ALA A 103 9.92 9.07 8.09
N LEU A 104 8.77 8.58 8.58
CA LEU A 104 7.60 8.26 7.77
C LEU A 104 7.00 9.48 7.09
N LEU A 105 6.83 10.60 7.80
CA LEU A 105 6.27 11.83 7.20
C LEU A 105 7.16 12.32 6.06
N GLY A 106 8.47 12.39 6.28
CA GLY A 106 9.44 12.81 5.26
C GLY A 106 9.59 11.81 4.10
N GLY A 107 9.57 10.51 4.40
CA GLY A 107 9.57 9.45 3.40
C GLY A 107 8.32 9.48 2.53
N ALA A 108 7.14 9.52 3.15
CA ALA A 108 5.84 9.55 2.48
C ALA A 108 5.70 10.78 1.60
N VAL A 109 6.00 11.99 2.11
CA VAL A 109 5.87 13.23 1.34
C VAL A 109 6.80 13.25 0.12
N GLY A 110 7.97 12.61 0.21
CA GLY A 110 8.86 12.40 -0.92
C GLY A 110 8.28 11.41 -1.95
N LEU A 111 7.87 10.24 -1.46
CA LEU A 111 7.40 9.13 -2.29
C LEU A 111 6.08 9.42 -3.01
N ILE A 112 5.13 10.12 -2.39
CA ILE A 112 3.83 10.42 -3.04
C ILE A 112 4.03 11.15 -4.37
N VAL A 113 4.93 12.14 -4.40
CA VAL A 113 5.17 12.94 -5.62
C VAL A 113 6.02 12.16 -6.60
N LEU A 114 7.02 11.40 -6.12
CA LEU A 114 7.83 10.54 -6.99
C LEU A 114 6.99 9.49 -7.70
N PHE A 115 6.12 8.78 -6.97
CA PHE A 115 5.22 7.77 -7.54
C PHE A 115 4.23 8.39 -8.53
N SER A 116 3.73 9.58 -8.22
CA SER A 116 2.81 10.32 -9.09
C SER A 116 3.44 10.68 -10.45
N VAL A 117 4.76 10.88 -10.51
CA VAL A 117 5.49 11.21 -11.76
C VAL A 117 6.07 9.98 -12.44
N VAL A 118 6.53 8.97 -11.68
CA VAL A 118 7.18 7.78 -12.25
C VAL A 118 6.17 6.74 -12.70
N ASN A 119 5.11 6.52 -11.91
CA ASN A 119 4.10 5.51 -12.13
C ASN A 119 2.72 6.16 -12.23
N LEU A 120 2.63 7.19 -13.09
CA LEU A 120 1.38 7.85 -13.38
C LEU A 120 0.32 6.81 -13.78
N ILE A 121 -0.83 6.86 -13.11
CA ILE A 121 -2.01 6.12 -13.54
C ILE A 121 -2.99 7.14 -14.08
N PRO A 122 -3.28 7.14 -15.39
CA PRO A 122 -4.27 8.03 -15.95
C PRO A 122 -5.64 7.72 -15.33
N ILE A 123 -6.31 8.74 -14.85
CA ILE A 123 -7.69 8.67 -14.34
C ILE A 123 -8.53 9.56 -15.25
N THR A 124 -9.82 9.24 -15.40
CA THR A 124 -10.78 10.11 -16.07
C THR A 124 -10.64 11.54 -15.56
N ASP A 125 -10.55 12.49 -16.48
CA ASP A 125 -10.36 13.90 -16.18
C ASP A 125 -11.44 14.41 -15.19
N PRO A 126 -11.07 15.15 -14.13
CA PRO A 126 -12.03 15.73 -13.19
C PRO A 126 -13.23 16.42 -13.83
N HIS A 127 -13.05 17.16 -14.93
CA HIS A 127 -14.15 17.88 -15.60
C HIS A 127 -15.16 16.93 -16.28
N ARG A 128 -14.78 15.66 -16.48
CA ARG A 128 -15.60 14.59 -17.08
C ARG A 128 -16.19 13.65 -16.05
N ARG A 129 -15.77 13.75 -14.77
CA ARG A 129 -16.36 13.00 -13.65
C ARG A 129 -17.71 13.64 -13.31
N GLY A 130 -18.82 13.01 -13.68
CA GLY A 130 -20.14 13.54 -13.30
C GLY A 130 -21.33 13.24 -14.21
N ARG A 131 -21.17 12.51 -15.33
CA ARG A 131 -22.33 12.12 -16.16
C ARG A 131 -23.10 10.89 -15.69
N GLY A 132 -22.77 10.35 -14.51
CA GLY A 132 -23.55 9.32 -13.82
C GLY A 132 -22.94 8.98 -12.47
N THR A 133 -23.78 8.82 -11.44
CA THR A 133 -23.40 8.49 -10.05
C THR A 133 -22.75 7.12 -9.88
N ILE A 134 -22.59 6.35 -10.96
CA ILE A 134 -22.08 4.96 -10.95
C ILE A 134 -20.89 4.78 -11.92
N ILE A 135 -20.48 5.81 -12.68
CA ILE A 135 -19.32 5.70 -13.59
C ILE A 135 -18.05 6.07 -12.83
N SER A 136 -17.67 5.22 -11.88
CA SER A 136 -16.31 5.19 -11.35
C SER A 136 -15.38 4.63 -12.43
N GLY A 137 -14.84 5.52 -13.26
CA GLY A 137 -13.69 5.33 -14.15
C GLY A 137 -13.44 3.92 -14.69
N ASP A 138 -14.17 3.50 -15.73
CA ASP A 138 -13.83 2.31 -16.53
C ASP A 138 -12.44 2.42 -17.20
N ASP A 139 -11.86 3.63 -17.26
CA ASP A 139 -10.53 3.90 -17.79
C ASP A 139 -9.40 3.78 -16.74
N MET A 140 -9.74 3.68 -15.45
CA MET A 140 -8.72 3.56 -14.41
C MET A 140 -8.19 2.13 -14.40
N ASN A 141 -6.90 1.97 -14.67
CA ASN A 141 -6.27 0.66 -14.54
C ASN A 141 -6.19 0.25 -13.05
N ALA A 142 -7.29 -0.33 -12.55
CA ALA A 142 -7.47 -0.71 -11.15
C ALA A 142 -6.36 -1.67 -10.68
N SER A 143 -5.87 -2.55 -11.56
CA SER A 143 -4.75 -3.44 -11.25
C SER A 143 -3.44 -2.67 -11.04
N LYS A 144 -3.12 -1.71 -11.91
CA LYS A 144 -1.93 -0.85 -11.78
C LYS A 144 -2.05 0.01 -10.52
N MET A 145 -3.22 0.60 -10.27
CA MET A 145 -3.47 1.38 -9.05
C MET A 145 -3.30 0.53 -7.79
N PHE A 146 -3.89 -0.65 -7.75
CA PHE A 146 -3.75 -1.58 -6.64
C PHE A 146 -2.27 -1.91 -6.39
N ILE A 147 -1.53 -2.35 -7.40
CA ILE A 147 -0.11 -2.67 -7.26
C ILE A 147 0.70 -1.47 -6.77
N THR A 148 0.48 -0.28 -7.35
CA THR A 148 1.19 0.95 -6.96
C THR A 148 0.88 1.34 -5.52
N THR A 149 -0.37 1.21 -5.08
CA THR A 149 -0.78 1.49 -3.70
C THR A 149 -0.16 0.50 -2.70
N TRP A 150 -0.07 -0.78 -3.02
CA TRP A 150 0.63 -1.77 -2.18
C TRP A 150 2.14 -1.57 -2.18
N LEU A 151 2.72 -1.19 -3.31
CA LEU A 151 4.14 -0.84 -3.39
C LEU A 151 4.43 0.40 -2.54
N MET A 152 3.53 1.39 -2.54
CA MET A 152 3.63 2.57 -1.68
C MET A 152 3.60 2.20 -0.20
N LEU A 153 2.69 1.30 0.21
CA LEU A 153 2.64 0.76 1.56
C LEU A 153 4.01 0.21 1.98
N LEU A 154 4.62 -0.62 1.14
CA LEU A 154 5.93 -1.23 1.45
C LEU A 154 7.05 -0.17 1.48
N MET A 155 7.15 0.67 0.45
CA MET A 155 8.24 1.63 0.30
C MET A 155 8.26 2.68 1.39
N VAL A 156 7.09 3.13 1.86
CA VAL A 156 7.00 4.08 2.98
C VAL A 156 7.58 3.46 4.24
N GLN A 157 7.33 2.18 4.51
CA GLN A 157 7.92 1.53 5.69
C GLN A 157 9.44 1.40 5.58
N VAL A 158 9.96 1.13 4.38
CA VAL A 158 11.41 1.06 4.12
C VAL A 158 12.12 2.38 4.48
N THR A 159 11.43 3.53 4.39
CA THR A 159 12.03 4.83 4.77
C THR A 159 12.35 4.95 6.26
N THR A 160 11.77 4.10 7.10
CA THR A 160 11.97 4.10 8.55
C THR A 160 13.18 3.31 9.00
N ILE A 161 13.76 2.49 8.12
CA ILE A 161 14.86 1.58 8.44
C ILE A 161 16.02 2.28 9.14
N PRO A 162 16.57 3.42 8.65
CA PRO A 162 17.71 4.03 9.31
C PRO A 162 17.40 4.51 10.74
N SER A 163 16.19 5.02 10.95
CA SER A 163 15.70 5.48 12.24
C SER A 163 15.51 4.32 13.22
N LEU A 164 14.86 3.24 12.76
CA LEU A 164 14.65 2.02 13.53
C LEU A 164 15.96 1.32 13.89
N LEU A 165 16.94 1.32 12.99
CA LEU A 165 18.26 0.73 13.27
C LEU A 165 18.96 1.44 14.43
N VAL A 166 18.90 2.77 14.50
CA VAL A 166 19.52 3.52 15.61
C VAL A 166 18.81 3.24 16.93
N VAL A 167 17.47 3.24 16.95
CA VAL A 167 16.71 2.92 18.16
C VAL A 167 17.01 1.48 18.60
N TRP A 168 16.98 0.53 17.67
CA TRP A 168 17.26 -0.88 17.94
C TRP A 168 18.67 -1.11 18.49
N LEU A 169 19.68 -0.43 17.95
CA LEU A 169 21.05 -0.45 18.50
C LEU A 169 21.09 0.09 19.93
N GLY A 170 20.41 1.21 20.20
CA GLY A 170 20.32 1.76 21.55
C GLY A 170 19.59 0.85 22.53
N THR A 171 18.57 0.11 22.08
CA THR A 171 17.86 -0.89 22.89
C THR A 171 18.74 -2.10 23.17
N SER A 172 19.43 -2.61 22.15
CA SER A 172 20.31 -3.80 22.28
C SER A 172 21.54 -3.54 23.15
N LEU A 173 22.06 -2.31 23.14
CA LEU A 173 23.19 -1.90 23.97
C LEU A 173 22.77 -1.40 25.36
N HIS A 174 21.46 -1.32 25.65
CA HIS A 174 20.91 -0.72 26.88
C HIS A 174 21.36 0.74 27.14
N ILE A 175 21.68 1.49 26.08
CA ILE A 175 22.11 2.89 26.17
C ILE A 175 20.95 3.81 25.79
N GLN A 176 20.32 4.41 26.79
CA GLN A 176 19.17 5.32 26.59
C GLN A 176 19.52 6.50 25.66
N PHE A 177 20.74 7.03 25.74
CA PHE A 177 21.18 8.12 24.87
C PHE A 177 21.10 7.75 23.38
N ILE A 178 21.56 6.54 23.00
CA ILE A 178 21.51 6.06 21.61
C ILE A 178 20.08 5.82 21.16
N GLN A 179 19.19 5.35 22.04
CA GLN A 179 17.77 5.19 21.72
C GLN A 179 17.14 6.52 21.30
N TRP A 180 17.43 7.58 22.06
CA TRP A 180 16.91 8.92 21.77
C TRP A 180 17.59 9.58 20.56
N LEU A 181 18.81 9.17 20.18
CA LEU A 181 19.42 9.55 18.90
C LEU A 181 18.65 9.01 17.69
N GLY A 182 17.75 8.03 17.87
CA GLY A 182 16.82 7.61 16.84
C GLY A 182 15.91 8.76 16.37
N VAL A 183 15.48 9.64 17.28
CA VAL A 183 14.60 10.78 16.95
C VAL A 183 15.25 11.76 15.97
N PRO A 184 16.43 12.35 16.24
CA PRO A 184 17.10 13.23 15.29
C PRO A 184 17.48 12.47 14.02
N THR A 185 17.84 11.19 14.10
CA THR A 185 18.09 10.36 12.91
C THR A 185 16.84 10.29 12.03
N GLY A 186 15.67 10.03 12.61
CA GLY A 186 14.39 10.00 11.92
C GLY A 186 14.02 11.32 11.25
N VAL A 187 14.29 12.45 11.92
CA VAL A 187 14.12 13.79 11.35
C VAL A 187 15.07 14.00 10.17
N CYS A 188 16.36 13.72 10.34
CA CYS A 188 17.36 13.86 9.27
C CYS A 188 17.03 12.98 8.06
N THR A 189 16.64 11.73 8.29
CA THR A 189 16.26 10.79 7.22
C THR A 189 14.99 11.24 6.52
N GLY A 190 13.99 11.69 7.27
CA GLY A 190 12.74 12.22 6.71
C GLY A 190 12.99 13.44 5.83
N VAL A 191 13.74 14.43 6.32
CA VAL A 191 14.09 15.64 5.55
C VAL A 191 14.90 15.29 4.32
N PHE A 192 15.90 14.42 4.44
CA PHE A 192 16.73 13.99 3.33
C PHE A 192 15.92 13.30 2.24
N LEU A 193 15.04 12.35 2.60
CA LEU A 193 14.20 11.62 1.66
C LEU A 193 13.15 12.52 1.00
N ALA A 194 12.50 13.41 1.77
CA ALA A 194 11.60 14.42 1.23
C ALA A 194 12.31 15.33 0.21
N TRP A 195 13.54 15.74 0.51
CA TRP A 195 14.37 16.53 -0.39
C TRP A 195 14.76 15.76 -1.65
N LEU A 196 15.29 14.55 -1.49
CA LEU A 196 15.82 13.69 -2.56
C LEU A 196 14.72 13.26 -3.54
N PHE A 197 13.63 12.69 -3.03
CA PHE A 197 12.53 12.24 -3.88
C PHE A 197 11.79 13.40 -4.54
N GLY A 198 11.63 14.52 -3.82
CA GLY A 198 11.14 15.76 -4.43
C GLY A 198 12.06 16.24 -5.55
N ARG A 199 13.40 16.12 -5.37
CA ARG A 199 14.38 16.49 -6.39
C ARG A 199 14.31 15.63 -7.63
N ILE A 200 14.15 14.32 -7.46
CA ILE A 200 13.99 13.38 -8.56
C ILE A 200 12.67 13.64 -9.29
N ALA A 201 11.59 13.90 -8.55
CA ALA A 201 10.27 14.14 -9.12
C ALA A 201 10.23 15.39 -10.01
N TYR A 202 10.70 16.56 -9.52
CA TYR A 202 10.65 17.78 -10.35
C TYR A 202 11.56 17.69 -11.57
N LYS A 203 12.76 17.09 -11.44
CA LYS A 203 13.65 16.88 -12.60
C LYS A 203 13.05 15.96 -13.64
N LYS A 204 12.29 14.94 -13.21
CA LYS A 204 11.58 14.06 -14.14
C LYS A 204 10.40 14.77 -14.78
N LEU A 205 9.71 15.65 -14.05
CA LEU A 205 8.63 16.46 -14.58
C LEU A 205 9.14 17.48 -15.63
N GLU A 206 10.27 18.14 -15.38
CA GLU A 206 10.93 19.03 -16.34
C GLU A 206 11.33 18.30 -17.63
N ARG A 207 11.81 17.06 -17.52
CA ARG A 207 12.30 16.28 -18.67
C ARG A 207 11.20 15.57 -19.46
N ASN A 208 10.18 15.06 -18.76
CA ASN A 208 9.19 14.15 -19.32
C ASN A 208 7.74 14.68 -19.18
N GLY A 209 7.57 15.95 -18.85
CA GLY A 209 6.27 16.57 -18.62
C GLY A 209 5.29 16.42 -19.78
N PRO A 210 5.69 16.72 -21.03
CA PRO A 210 4.84 16.52 -22.21
C PRO A 210 4.40 15.05 -22.40
N GLU A 211 5.29 14.09 -22.15
CA GLU A 211 4.99 12.66 -22.24
C GLU A 211 3.99 12.22 -21.16
N LEU A 212 4.12 12.73 -19.94
CA LEU A 212 3.18 12.45 -18.85
C LEU A 212 1.79 13.00 -19.16
N LEU A 213 1.73 14.22 -19.68
CA LEU A 213 0.48 14.83 -20.12
C LEU A 213 -0.14 14.06 -21.31
N PHE A 214 0.69 13.56 -22.23
CA PHE A 214 0.23 12.69 -23.31
C PHE A 214 -0.31 11.36 -22.78
N GLU A 215 0.35 10.74 -21.79
CA GLU A 215 -0.14 9.52 -21.10
C GLU A 215 -1.48 9.77 -20.41
N MET A 216 -1.66 10.93 -19.75
CA MET A 216 -2.95 11.34 -19.17
C MET A 216 -4.04 11.50 -20.22
N LYS A 217 -3.74 12.19 -21.34
CA LYS A 217 -4.71 12.48 -22.41
C LYS A 217 -5.10 11.24 -23.20
N SER A 218 -4.10 10.40 -23.51
CA SER A 218 -4.32 9.20 -24.31
C SER A 218 -5.00 8.10 -23.50
N GLY A 219 -4.86 8.10 -22.17
CA GLY A 219 -5.25 6.95 -21.36
C GLY A 219 -4.59 5.69 -21.90
N VAL A 220 -5.12 4.51 -21.59
CA VAL A 220 -4.58 3.24 -22.11
C VAL A 220 -4.81 3.06 -23.64
N LYS A 221 -4.91 4.12 -24.47
CA LYS A 221 -5.02 4.00 -25.93
C LYS A 221 -3.71 3.61 -26.62
N ILE A 222 -2.53 3.88 -26.06
CA ILE A 222 -1.25 3.46 -26.67
C ILE A 222 -1.04 1.95 -26.51
N ASN A 223 -1.63 1.34 -25.49
CA ASN A 223 -1.62 -0.10 -25.34
C ASN A 223 -2.66 -0.79 -26.25
N SER A 224 -3.42 -0.06 -27.08
CA SER A 224 -4.37 -0.59 -28.08
C SER A 224 -3.65 -1.39 -29.18
N ASP A 225 -2.47 -0.94 -29.63
CA ASP A 225 -1.70 -1.66 -30.66
C ASP A 225 -1.01 -2.91 -30.09
N ASN A 226 -0.54 -2.84 -28.84
CA ASN A 226 -0.18 -4.04 -28.08
C ASN A 226 -1.41 -4.88 -27.69
N HIS A 227 -2.59 -4.28 -27.59
CA HIS A 227 -3.85 -4.98 -27.42
C HIS A 227 -4.26 -5.68 -28.70
N LYS A 228 -3.95 -5.25 -29.92
CA LYS A 228 -4.16 -6.14 -31.08
C LYS A 228 -3.33 -7.42 -30.96
N LYS A 229 -2.11 -7.32 -30.42
CA LYS A 229 -1.24 -8.46 -30.13
C LYS A 229 -1.72 -9.28 -28.91
N LYS A 230 -2.35 -8.63 -27.92
CA LYS A 230 -2.93 -9.26 -26.72
C LYS A 230 -4.34 -9.80 -26.92
N ILE A 231 -5.17 -9.19 -27.76
CA ILE A 231 -6.52 -9.59 -28.20
C ILE A 231 -6.44 -10.92 -28.95
N ARG A 232 -5.34 -11.14 -29.69
CA ARG A 232 -5.00 -12.46 -30.23
C ARG A 232 -4.83 -13.54 -29.14
N ASN A 233 -4.55 -13.15 -27.89
CA ASN A 233 -4.51 -14.00 -26.69
C ASN A 233 -5.74 -13.82 -25.76
N THR A 234 -6.51 -12.72 -25.87
CA THR A 234 -7.70 -12.42 -25.06
C THR A 234 -8.96 -13.12 -25.57
N GLU A 235 -8.94 -13.72 -26.77
CA GLU A 235 -9.95 -14.71 -27.18
C GLU A 235 -10.03 -15.94 -26.25
N ILE A 236 -9.11 -16.06 -25.28
CA ILE A 236 -9.11 -17.07 -24.21
C ILE A 236 -9.58 -16.44 -22.88
N GLU A 237 -10.56 -15.52 -22.90
CA GLU A 237 -11.22 -15.08 -21.67
C GLU A 237 -12.19 -16.17 -21.18
N LEU A 238 -11.95 -16.65 -19.95
CA LEU A 238 -12.81 -17.63 -19.31
C LEU A 238 -14.27 -17.14 -19.29
N PRO A 239 -15.26 -17.96 -19.71
CA PRO A 239 -16.65 -17.58 -19.62
C PRO A 239 -17.02 -17.20 -18.17
N LYS A 240 -17.90 -16.20 -17.99
CA LYS A 240 -18.21 -15.57 -16.69
C LYS A 240 -18.45 -16.56 -15.54
N LYS A 241 -19.06 -17.72 -15.82
CA LYS A 241 -19.26 -18.80 -14.85
C LYS A 241 -17.96 -19.48 -14.42
N LYS A 242 -17.08 -19.84 -15.38
CA LYS A 242 -15.75 -20.40 -15.08
C LYS A 242 -14.87 -19.37 -14.36
N LEU A 243 -14.97 -18.09 -14.75
CA LEU A 243 -14.26 -17.00 -14.08
C LEU A 243 -14.69 -16.85 -12.61
N ALA A 244 -15.99 -16.84 -12.34
CA ALA A 244 -16.51 -16.76 -10.97
C ALA A 244 -16.00 -17.91 -10.09
N VAL A 245 -15.99 -19.14 -10.62
CA VAL A 245 -15.45 -20.31 -9.91
C VAL A 245 -13.95 -20.15 -9.64
N VAL A 246 -13.17 -19.69 -10.62
CA VAL A 246 -11.73 -19.45 -10.45
C VAL A 246 -11.48 -18.36 -9.40
N VAL A 247 -12.22 -17.26 -9.42
CA VAL A 247 -12.10 -16.18 -8.43
C VAL A 247 -12.45 -16.68 -7.03
N LEU A 248 -13.53 -17.46 -6.89
CA LEU A 248 -13.92 -18.07 -5.63
C LEU A 248 -12.83 -19.02 -5.09
N LEU A 249 -12.27 -19.87 -5.95
CA LEU A 249 -11.19 -20.80 -5.60
C LEU A 249 -9.91 -20.05 -5.19
N VAL A 250 -9.56 -18.97 -5.87
CA VAL A 250 -8.39 -18.14 -5.50
C VAL A 250 -8.62 -17.47 -4.16
N PHE A 251 -9.80 -16.89 -3.94
CA PHE A 251 -10.14 -16.24 -2.68
C PHE A 251 -10.12 -17.23 -1.51
N MET A 252 -10.79 -18.37 -1.65
CA MET A 252 -10.76 -19.45 -0.65
C MET A 252 -9.34 -20.00 -0.44
N GLY A 253 -8.57 -20.17 -1.52
CA GLY A 253 -7.19 -20.63 -1.47
C GLY A 253 -6.29 -19.70 -0.66
N ILE A 254 -6.33 -18.40 -0.93
CA ILE A 254 -5.58 -17.39 -0.17
C ILE A 254 -6.05 -17.32 1.28
N PHE A 255 -7.37 -17.35 1.51
CA PHE A 255 -7.92 -17.31 2.86
C PHE A 255 -7.45 -18.50 3.71
N PHE A 256 -7.54 -19.72 3.20
CA PHE A 256 -7.06 -20.89 3.95
C PHE A 256 -5.55 -20.91 4.13
N LEU A 257 -4.79 -20.54 3.10
CA LEU A 257 -3.33 -20.60 3.14
C LEU A 257 -2.72 -19.52 4.04
N VAL A 258 -3.12 -18.27 3.85
CA VAL A 258 -2.54 -17.14 4.60
C VAL A 258 -3.22 -17.00 5.94
N HIS A 259 -4.56 -16.88 5.96
CA HIS A 259 -5.28 -16.56 7.18
C HIS A 259 -5.38 -17.77 8.12
N GLN A 260 -5.75 -18.96 7.63
CA GLN A 260 -5.96 -20.13 8.51
C GLN A 260 -4.72 -21.00 8.74
N SER A 261 -3.67 -20.85 7.93
CA SER A 261 -2.44 -21.65 8.06
C SER A 261 -1.25 -20.83 8.52
N ILE A 262 -0.75 -19.91 7.68
CA ILE A 262 0.51 -19.20 7.94
C ILE A 262 0.44 -18.39 9.23
N VAL A 263 -0.59 -17.55 9.39
CA VAL A 263 -0.68 -16.66 10.56
C VAL A 263 -0.76 -17.44 11.88
N PRO A 264 -1.60 -18.49 12.02
CA PRO A 264 -1.62 -19.30 13.25
C PRO A 264 -0.30 -20.03 13.54
N ILE A 265 0.39 -20.54 12.51
CA ILE A 265 1.71 -21.17 12.69
C ILE A 265 2.73 -20.16 13.20
N VAL A 266 2.75 -18.96 12.62
CA VAL A 266 3.60 -17.85 13.06
C VAL A 266 3.29 -17.51 14.52
N PHE A 267 2.02 -17.40 14.90
CA PHE A 267 1.63 -17.12 16.28
C PHE A 267 2.09 -18.19 17.26
N GLU A 268 2.08 -19.47 16.84
CA GLU A 268 2.62 -20.56 17.64
C GLU A 268 4.14 -20.47 17.80
N ILE A 269 4.86 -20.17 16.72
CA ILE A 269 6.34 -20.06 16.73
C ILE A 269 6.81 -18.89 17.61
N PHE A 270 6.06 -17.79 17.61
CA PHE A 270 6.39 -16.59 18.38
C PHE A 270 5.73 -16.53 19.77
N ASP A 271 5.12 -17.63 20.22
CA ASP A 271 4.44 -17.74 21.52
C ASP A 271 3.47 -16.58 21.82
N VAL A 272 2.67 -16.23 20.81
CA VAL A 272 1.69 -15.13 20.89
C VAL A 272 0.54 -15.56 21.80
N ASP A 273 0.15 -14.66 22.72
CA ASP A 273 -0.87 -14.87 23.75
C ASP A 273 -2.09 -15.64 23.23
N GLU A 274 -2.44 -16.73 23.92
CA GLU A 274 -3.57 -17.61 23.61
C GLU A 274 -4.93 -16.90 23.63
N ARG A 275 -5.00 -15.69 24.20
CA ARG A 275 -6.19 -14.83 24.17
C ARG A 275 -6.42 -14.20 22.80
N VAL A 276 -5.42 -14.18 21.90
CA VAL A 276 -5.53 -13.68 20.53
C VAL A 276 -6.24 -14.72 19.65
N ARG A 277 -7.52 -14.96 19.96
CA ARG A 277 -8.43 -15.90 19.28
C ARG A 277 -9.29 -15.16 18.26
N LEU A 278 -8.64 -14.45 17.34
CA LEU A 278 -9.33 -13.81 16.20
C LEU A 278 -10.05 -14.87 15.33
N PHE A 279 -10.37 -14.55 14.07
CA PHE A 279 -10.96 -15.46 13.08
C PHE A 279 -10.07 -16.68 12.68
N PHE A 280 -9.15 -17.11 13.54
CA PHE A 280 -8.23 -18.23 13.34
C PHE A 280 -8.77 -19.50 13.98
N LEU A 281 -9.38 -20.37 13.18
CA LEU A 281 -9.96 -21.63 13.65
C LEU A 281 -8.96 -22.52 14.43
N PRO A 282 -7.68 -22.64 14.02
CA PRO A 282 -6.71 -23.46 14.75
C PRO A 282 -6.46 -23.00 16.19
N ARG A 283 -6.67 -21.72 16.51
CA ARG A 283 -6.39 -21.17 17.86
C ARG A 283 -7.45 -21.55 18.90
N TYR A 284 -8.63 -21.99 18.45
CA TYR A 284 -9.69 -22.50 19.33
C TYR A 284 -9.47 -23.96 19.75
N LEU A 285 -8.52 -24.66 19.12
CA LEU A 285 -8.23 -26.06 19.38
C LEU A 285 -7.16 -26.23 20.49
N PRO A 286 -7.12 -27.40 21.14
CA PRO A 286 -6.07 -27.73 22.11
C PRO A 286 -4.68 -27.68 21.44
N HIS A 287 -3.66 -27.31 22.22
CA HIS A 287 -2.29 -27.03 21.74
C HIS A 287 -1.72 -28.10 20.79
N ILE A 288 -2.02 -29.37 21.07
CA ILE A 288 -1.54 -30.53 20.29
C ILE A 288 -2.15 -30.56 18.88
N ALA A 289 -3.36 -30.04 18.69
CA ALA A 289 -4.09 -30.08 17.43
C ALA A 289 -3.89 -28.82 16.57
N ARG A 290 -3.29 -27.75 17.10
CA ARG A 290 -3.16 -26.45 16.39
C ARG A 290 -2.31 -26.57 15.13
N ILE A 291 -1.10 -27.09 15.26
CA ILE A 291 -0.15 -27.26 14.14
C ILE A 291 -0.70 -28.23 13.07
N PRO A 292 -1.20 -29.44 13.42
CA PRO A 292 -1.80 -30.34 12.44
C PRO A 292 -2.95 -29.72 11.64
N VAL A 293 -3.85 -28.98 12.32
CA VAL A 293 -5.00 -28.36 11.65
C VAL A 293 -4.58 -27.19 10.76
N SER A 294 -3.60 -26.39 11.16
CA SER A 294 -3.02 -25.37 10.29
C SER A 294 -2.38 -25.97 9.03
N ILE A 295 -1.67 -27.11 9.14
CA ILE A 295 -1.11 -27.82 8.00
C ILE A 295 -2.22 -28.31 7.04
N ILE A 296 -3.32 -28.83 7.58
CA ILE A 296 -4.49 -29.23 6.76
C ILE A 296 -5.02 -28.04 5.95
N PHE A 297 -5.16 -26.87 6.59
CA PHE A 297 -5.56 -25.64 5.89
C PHE A 297 -4.54 -25.18 4.85
N ALA A 298 -3.25 -25.38 5.09
CA ALA A 298 -2.20 -25.10 4.11
C ALA A 298 -2.40 -25.94 2.84
N VAL A 299 -2.59 -27.25 3.01
CA VAL A 299 -2.80 -28.19 1.91
C VAL A 299 -4.08 -27.84 1.15
N LEU A 300 -5.19 -27.59 1.85
CA LEU A 300 -6.45 -27.16 1.22
C LEU A 300 -6.27 -25.86 0.41
N GLY A 301 -5.56 -24.88 0.97
CA GLY A 301 -5.25 -23.63 0.29
C GLY A 301 -4.47 -23.84 -1.01
N ILE A 302 -3.41 -24.66 -0.97
CA ILE A 302 -2.61 -25.03 -2.15
C ILE A 302 -3.46 -25.75 -3.19
N VAL A 303 -4.31 -26.70 -2.78
CA VAL A 303 -5.17 -27.47 -3.69
C VAL A 303 -6.16 -26.55 -4.43
N PHE A 304 -6.76 -25.58 -3.75
CA PHE A 304 -7.67 -24.63 -4.40
C PHE A 304 -6.94 -23.71 -5.40
N LEU A 305 -5.75 -23.21 -5.04
CA LEU A 305 -4.93 -22.41 -5.95
C LEU A 305 -4.47 -23.24 -7.17
N TYR A 306 -4.07 -24.49 -6.95
CA TYR A 306 -3.68 -25.40 -8.01
C TYR A 306 -4.86 -25.69 -8.97
N LYS A 307 -6.06 -25.99 -8.43
CA LYS A 307 -7.26 -26.18 -9.25
C LYS A 307 -7.63 -24.93 -10.05
N ALA A 308 -7.49 -23.74 -9.47
CA ALA A 308 -7.74 -22.48 -10.17
C ALA A 308 -6.80 -22.29 -11.37
N ILE A 309 -5.52 -22.67 -11.23
CA ILE A 309 -4.54 -22.65 -12.32
C ILE A 309 -4.87 -23.70 -13.38
N LEU A 310 -5.23 -24.91 -12.95
CA LEU A 310 -5.53 -26.02 -13.86
C LEU A 310 -6.74 -25.72 -14.75
N ILE A 311 -7.79 -25.09 -14.20
CA ILE A 311 -8.97 -24.63 -14.97
C ILE A 311 -8.57 -23.61 -16.05
N LYS A 312 -7.65 -22.69 -15.74
CA LYS A 312 -7.12 -21.73 -16.73
C LYS A 312 -6.35 -22.44 -17.84
N ILE A 313 -5.49 -23.40 -17.49
CA ILE A 313 -4.67 -24.15 -18.46
C ILE A 313 -5.56 -25.03 -19.37
N GLN A 314 -6.53 -25.75 -18.79
CA GLN A 314 -7.45 -26.58 -19.57
C GLN A 314 -8.26 -25.74 -20.55
N HIS A 315 -8.77 -24.60 -20.11
CA HIS A 315 -9.53 -23.73 -21.00
C HIS A 315 -8.68 -23.17 -22.15
N ALA A 316 -7.41 -22.82 -21.88
CA ALA A 316 -6.49 -22.40 -22.93
C ALA A 316 -6.23 -23.49 -23.98
N LYS A 317 -6.14 -24.76 -23.55
CA LYS A 317 -6.00 -25.90 -24.47
C LYS A 317 -7.27 -26.16 -25.29
N GLU A 318 -8.44 -26.11 -24.66
CA GLU A 318 -9.74 -26.25 -25.34
C GLU A 318 -9.91 -25.18 -26.43
N SER A 319 -9.57 -23.92 -26.12
CA SER A 319 -9.67 -22.81 -27.08
C SER A 319 -8.66 -22.89 -28.22
N GLN A 320 -7.51 -23.54 -28.03
CA GLN A 320 -6.52 -23.78 -29.09
C GLN A 320 -6.99 -24.86 -30.06
N LEU A 321 -7.52 -25.98 -29.55
CA LEU A 321 -8.02 -27.08 -30.38
C LEU A 321 -9.16 -26.65 -31.31
N ILE A 322 -10.11 -25.85 -30.81
CA ILE A 322 -11.23 -25.32 -31.63
C ILE A 322 -10.73 -24.42 -32.76
N LYS A 323 -9.56 -23.79 -32.59
CA LYS A 323 -8.98 -22.86 -33.58
C LYS A 323 -8.18 -23.57 -34.67
N ASP A 324 -7.68 -24.78 -34.40
CA ASP A 324 -6.96 -25.61 -35.38
C ASP A 324 -7.92 -26.43 -36.27
N ASP A 325 -9.17 -26.65 -35.83
CA ASP A 325 -10.23 -27.34 -36.58
C ASP A 325 -11.06 -26.42 -37.51
N MET A 326 -10.84 -25.10 -37.48
CA MET A 326 -11.51 -24.07 -38.32
C MET A 326 -10.61 -23.53 -39.42
#